data_AF-A0A529XTQ2-F1
#
_entry.id   AF-A0A529XTQ2-F1
#
_cell.length_a   1.000
_cell.length_b   1.000
_cell.length_c   1.000
_cell.angle_alpha   90.00
_cell.angle_beta   90.00
_cell.angle_gamma   90.00
#
_symmetry.space_group_name_H-M   'P 1'
#
loop_
_entity.id
_entity.type
_entity.pdbx_description
1 polymer ?
#
loop_
_entity_poly.entity_id
_entity_poly.type
_entity_poly.pdbx_seq_one_letter_code
_entity_poly.pdbx_strand_id
1 'polypeptide(L)'
;LYLDRMHKLAMPSFDAGDDFDASKYLDAVADAVSTKEGWEVLRDDMVLGFFSFAKFLMYRDLDPEIWPEGSKIIEQPKIRSLLSDGFEAREPLMSEDIAIDPHISPAEMLHIVDSDSSQT
;
A
#
# COMPACT_ATOMS: atom_id res chain seq x y z
N LEU A 1 -9.57 -13.22 -4.93
CA LEU A 1 -9.41 -12.28 -6.07
C LEU A 1 -7.98 -12.23 -6.66
N TYR A 2 -6.87 -12.31 -5.90
CA TYR A 2 -5.52 -12.43 -6.50
C TYR A 2 -5.17 -13.86 -6.94
N LEU A 3 -5.35 -14.84 -6.05
CA LEU A 3 -5.03 -16.26 -6.31
C LEU A 3 -5.79 -16.83 -7.51
N ASP A 4 -7.07 -16.49 -7.65
CA ASP A 4 -7.86 -16.86 -8.82
C ASP A 4 -7.31 -16.23 -10.11
N ARG A 5 -7.06 -14.91 -10.13
CA ARG A 5 -6.57 -14.22 -11.35
C ARG A 5 -5.19 -14.70 -11.80
N MET A 6 -4.26 -14.87 -10.87
CA MET A 6 -2.86 -15.20 -11.19
C MET A 6 -2.61 -16.70 -11.26
N HIS A 7 -3.23 -17.46 -10.36
CA HIS A 7 -2.96 -18.89 -10.19
C HIS A 7 -4.11 -19.78 -10.63
N LYS A 8 -5.27 -19.22 -11.01
CA LYS A 8 -6.51 -19.94 -11.37
C LYS A 8 -7.00 -20.87 -10.25
N LEU A 9 -6.79 -20.44 -9.01
CA LEU A 9 -7.23 -21.15 -7.82
C LEU A 9 -8.48 -20.49 -7.24
N ALA A 10 -9.59 -21.24 -7.24
CA ALA A 10 -10.79 -20.88 -6.52
C ALA A 10 -10.64 -21.32 -5.06
N MET A 11 -10.59 -20.36 -4.14
CA MET A 11 -10.52 -20.64 -2.70
C MET A 11 -11.92 -20.91 -2.14
N PRO A 12 -12.05 -21.77 -1.12
CA PRO A 12 -13.32 -21.93 -0.40
C PRO A 12 -13.77 -20.59 0.19
N SER A 13 -15.08 -20.41 0.31
CA SER A 13 -15.65 -19.26 1.00
C SER A 13 -15.27 -19.31 2.48
N PHE A 14 -14.83 -18.18 3.02
CA PHE A 14 -14.60 -18.00 4.44
C PHE A 14 -15.76 -17.21 5.05
N ASP A 15 -16.42 -17.80 6.04
CA ASP A 15 -17.45 -17.16 6.85
C ASP A 15 -17.09 -17.37 8.32
N ALA A 16 -16.79 -16.29 9.03
CA ALA A 16 -16.33 -16.31 10.42
C ALA A 16 -17.50 -16.32 11.43
N GLY A 17 -18.62 -16.95 11.06
CA GLY A 17 -19.75 -17.16 11.97
C GLY A 17 -19.50 -18.21 13.05
N ASP A 18 -20.46 -18.34 13.97
CA ASP A 18 -20.35 -19.25 15.13
C ASP A 18 -20.21 -20.74 14.74
N ASP A 19 -20.70 -21.13 13.57
CA ASP A 19 -20.61 -22.50 13.04
C ASP A 19 -19.33 -22.76 12.22
N PHE A 20 -18.34 -21.85 12.27
CA PHE A 20 -17.11 -22.00 11.51
C PHE A 20 -16.26 -23.19 11.98
N ASP A 21 -16.12 -24.19 11.11
CA ASP A 21 -15.22 -25.33 11.30
C ASP A 21 -13.88 -25.08 10.60
N ALA A 22 -12.87 -24.71 11.38
CA ALA A 22 -11.53 -24.43 10.89
C ALA A 22 -10.89 -25.65 10.21
N SER A 23 -11.10 -26.87 10.73
CA SER A 23 -10.49 -28.08 10.18
C SER A 23 -11.03 -28.36 8.78
N LYS A 24 -12.36 -28.29 8.64
CA LYS A 24 -13.04 -28.48 7.36
C LYS A 24 -12.68 -27.40 6.34
N TYR A 25 -12.49 -26.16 6.79
CA TYR A 25 -12.02 -25.08 5.92
C TYR A 25 -10.60 -25.34 5.42
N LEU A 26 -9.68 -25.77 6.31
CA LEU A 26 -8.31 -26.11 5.92
C LEU A 26 -8.25 -27.32 4.97
N ASP A 27 -9.14 -28.32 5.13
CA ASP A 27 -9.31 -29.41 4.15
C ASP A 27 -9.63 -28.86 2.76
N ALA A 28 -10.65 -28.01 2.68
CA ALA A 28 -11.07 -27.43 1.39
C ALA A 28 -9.99 -26.54 0.76
N VAL A 29 -9.19 -25.84 1.57
CA VAL A 29 -8.04 -25.07 1.08
C VAL A 29 -6.95 -26.00 0.54
N ALA A 30 -6.63 -27.10 1.25
CA ALA A 30 -5.63 -28.07 0.81
C ALA A 30 -6.02 -28.69 -0.55
N ASP A 31 -7.29 -29.05 -0.71
CA ASP A 31 -7.83 -29.54 -1.98
C ASP A 31 -7.69 -28.49 -3.10
N ALA A 32 -8.02 -27.23 -2.81
CA ALA A 32 -7.94 -26.15 -3.78
C ALA A 32 -6.50 -25.93 -4.27
N VAL A 33 -5.51 -25.97 -3.37
CA VAL A 33 -4.10 -25.73 -3.73
C VAL A 33 -3.37 -26.97 -4.26
N SER A 34 -3.97 -28.16 -4.19
CA SER A 34 -3.35 -29.45 -4.57
C SER A 34 -2.76 -29.50 -5.99
N THR A 35 -3.25 -28.67 -6.90
CA THR A 35 -2.76 -28.57 -8.29
C THR A 35 -1.44 -27.79 -8.41
N LYS A 36 -0.95 -27.19 -7.33
CA LYS A 36 0.31 -26.43 -7.31
C LYS A 36 1.42 -27.27 -6.69
N GLU A 37 2.41 -27.59 -7.51
CA GLU A 37 3.60 -28.29 -7.07
C GLU A 37 4.34 -27.47 -6.00
N GLY A 38 4.71 -28.13 -4.90
CA GLY A 38 5.43 -27.53 -3.78
C GLY A 38 4.59 -26.67 -2.83
N TRP A 39 3.27 -26.58 -3.03
CA TRP A 39 2.36 -25.87 -2.12
C TRP A 39 1.73 -26.86 -1.14
N GLU A 40 1.63 -26.46 0.12
CA GLU A 40 1.01 -27.26 1.17
C GLU A 40 0.25 -26.40 2.19
N VAL A 41 -0.66 -27.04 2.91
CA VAL A 41 -1.37 -26.44 4.04
C VAL A 41 -0.81 -27.03 5.33
N LEU A 42 -0.07 -26.22 6.08
CA LEU A 42 0.49 -26.59 7.38
C LEU A 42 -0.56 -26.33 8.48
N ARG A 43 -1.26 -27.37 8.93
CA ARG A 43 -2.37 -27.23 9.90
C ARG A 43 -1.92 -26.86 11.30
N ASP A 44 -0.74 -27.35 11.67
CA ASP A 44 -0.18 -27.21 13.03
C ASP A 44 0.86 -26.09 13.11
N ASP A 45 1.03 -25.32 12.02
CA ASP A 45 1.91 -24.16 12.01
C ASP A 45 1.10 -22.88 12.26
N MET A 46 1.39 -22.22 13.38
CA MET A 46 0.70 -21.03 13.83
C MET A 46 1.67 -19.86 13.90
N VAL A 47 1.41 -18.85 13.07
CA VAL A 47 2.20 -17.60 13.06
C VAL A 47 1.51 -16.56 13.93
N LEU A 48 2.18 -16.13 15.01
CA LEU A 48 1.74 -15.01 15.82
C LEU A 48 2.41 -13.72 15.32
N GLY A 49 1.62 -12.81 14.76
CA GLY A 49 2.08 -11.50 14.31
C GLY A 49 1.48 -10.38 15.15
N PHE A 50 2.22 -9.27 15.26
CA PHE A 50 1.64 -8.03 15.75
C PHE A 50 0.81 -7.38 14.64
N PHE A 51 -0.49 -7.23 14.89
CA PHE A 51 -1.36 -6.46 14.02
C PHE A 51 -1.47 -5.02 14.52
N SER A 52 -1.14 -4.07 13.64
CA SER A 52 -1.37 -2.65 13.93
C SER A 52 -2.76 -2.26 13.48
N PHE A 53 -3.64 -1.97 14.44
CA PHE A 53 -4.98 -1.43 14.14
C PHE A 53 -4.91 -0.13 13.32
N ALA A 54 -3.87 0.69 13.53
CA ALA A 54 -3.64 1.89 12.73
C ALA A 54 -3.40 1.57 11.24
N LYS A 55 -2.72 0.46 10.92
CA LYS A 55 -2.53 0.02 9.53
C LYS A 55 -3.87 -0.40 8.89
N PHE A 56 -4.76 -1.03 9.64
CA PHE A 56 -6.10 -1.38 9.16
C PHE A 56 -6.92 -0.13 8.83
N LEU A 57 -6.95 0.84 9.75
CA LEU A 57 -7.63 2.11 9.52
C LEU A 57 -7.03 2.85 8.32
N MET A 58 -5.70 2.87 8.21
CA MET A 58 -5.03 3.43 7.04
C MET A 58 -5.49 2.78 5.74
N TYR A 59 -5.60 1.44 5.67
CA TYR A 59 -6.12 0.78 4.46
C TYR A 59 -7.56 1.14 4.15
N ARG A 60 -8.41 1.26 5.18
CA ARG A 60 -9.79 1.70 5.01
C ARG A 60 -9.82 3.13 4.47
N ASP A 61 -9.06 4.05 5.05
CA ASP A 61 -9.01 5.45 4.64
C ASP A 61 -8.46 5.62 3.21
N LEU A 62 -7.64 4.67 2.74
CA LEU A 62 -7.11 4.63 1.37
C LEU A 62 -8.02 3.92 0.35
N ASP A 63 -9.13 3.30 0.77
CA ASP A 63 -10.04 2.59 -0.13
C ASP A 63 -10.77 3.58 -1.06
N PRO A 64 -10.55 3.57 -2.39
CA PRO A 64 -11.17 4.53 -3.30
C PRO A 64 -12.70 4.50 -3.30
N GLU A 65 -13.30 3.37 -2.91
CA GLU A 65 -14.76 3.20 -2.92
C GLU A 65 -15.47 3.89 -1.76
N ILE A 66 -14.74 4.27 -0.69
CA ILE A 66 -15.31 5.03 0.44
C ILE A 66 -15.21 6.55 0.25
N TRP A 67 -14.50 7.02 -0.77
CA TRP A 67 -14.35 8.45 -1.06
C TRP A 67 -15.54 8.97 -1.88
N PRO A 68 -15.90 10.27 -1.75
CA PRO A 68 -17.00 10.84 -2.52
C PRO A 68 -16.73 10.80 -4.03
N GLU A 69 -17.81 10.63 -4.81
CA GLU A 69 -17.75 10.63 -6.27
C GLU A 69 -17.10 11.91 -6.81
N GLY A 70 -16.20 11.76 -7.80
CA GLY A 70 -15.42 12.87 -8.37
C GLY A 70 -14.26 13.35 -7.48
N SER A 71 -14.01 12.69 -6.35
CA SER A 71 -12.90 13.02 -5.44
C SER A 71 -12.14 11.78 -4.95
N LYS A 72 -12.24 10.66 -5.68
CA LYS A 72 -11.57 9.42 -5.29
C LYS A 72 -10.08 9.66 -5.09
N ILE A 73 -9.49 9.04 -4.09
CA ILE A 73 -8.08 9.23 -3.76
C ILE A 73 -7.14 8.96 -4.94
N ILE A 74 -7.47 7.98 -5.78
CA ILE A 74 -6.71 7.61 -7.00
C ILE A 74 -6.89 8.60 -8.16
N GLU A 75 -7.90 9.47 -8.09
CA GLU A 75 -8.16 10.52 -9.08
C GLU A 75 -7.50 11.84 -8.69
N GLN A 76 -7.05 11.98 -7.44
CA GLN A 76 -6.41 13.19 -6.94
C GLN A 76 -5.15 13.51 -7.76
N PRO A 77 -5.02 14.72 -8.35
CA PRO A 77 -3.93 15.05 -9.25
C PRO A 77 -2.54 14.77 -8.65
N LYS A 78 -2.34 15.08 -7.37
CA LYS A 78 -1.07 14.84 -6.66
C LYS A 78 -0.73 13.35 -6.56
N ILE A 79 -1.72 12.51 -6.27
CA ILE A 79 -1.54 11.06 -6.14
C ILE A 79 -1.24 10.47 -7.52
N ARG A 80 -1.97 10.89 -8.54
CA ARG A 80 -1.72 10.50 -9.93
C ARG A 80 -0.34 10.90 -10.41
N SER A 81 0.09 12.14 -10.16
CA SER A 81 1.43 12.60 -10.51
C SER A 81 2.53 11.81 -9.81
N LEU A 82 2.32 11.42 -8.55
CA LEU A 82 3.31 10.65 -7.80
C LEU A 82 3.42 9.19 -8.26
N LEU A 83 2.29 8.54 -8.59
CA LEU A 83 2.23 7.09 -8.79
C LEU A 83 2.06 6.62 -10.23
N SER A 84 1.64 7.49 -11.15
CA SER A 84 1.28 7.11 -12.53
C SER A 84 1.81 8.09 -13.57
N ASP A 85 1.38 9.34 -13.50
CA ASP A 85 1.43 10.27 -14.62
C ASP A 85 2.71 11.14 -14.61
N GLY A 86 3.43 11.16 -13.48
CA GLY A 86 4.56 12.07 -13.26
C GLY A 86 4.11 13.50 -12.91
N PHE A 87 5.07 14.32 -12.47
CA PHE A 87 4.84 15.74 -12.28
C PHE A 87 5.04 16.48 -13.60
N GLU A 88 4.22 17.50 -13.86
CA GLU A 88 4.45 18.41 -14.97
C GLU A 88 5.81 19.09 -14.81
N ALA A 89 6.62 19.05 -15.88
CA ALA A 89 7.82 19.85 -15.96
C ALA A 89 7.40 21.33 -15.91
N ARG A 90 7.85 22.03 -14.88
CA ARG A 90 7.69 23.48 -14.76
C ARG A 90 9.01 24.12 -15.12
N GLU A 91 8.93 25.25 -15.80
CA GLU A 91 10.10 26.12 -15.95
C GLU A 91 10.66 26.40 -14.56
N PRO A 92 11.97 26.22 -14.36
CA PRO A 92 12.57 26.46 -13.07
C PRO A 92 12.33 27.92 -12.69
N LEU A 93 11.90 28.16 -11.45
CA LEU A 93 11.62 29.51 -10.94
C LEU A 93 12.86 30.41 -11.01
N MET A 94 14.04 29.80 -11.01
CA MET A 94 15.33 30.43 -11.03
C MET A 94 16.32 29.58 -11.85
N SER A 95 17.30 30.22 -12.48
CA SER A 95 18.39 29.50 -13.15
C SER A 95 19.23 28.72 -12.13
N GLU A 96 19.74 27.54 -12.51
CA GLU A 96 20.62 26.73 -11.65
C GLU A 96 21.92 27.47 -11.24
N ASP A 97 22.35 28.44 -12.04
CA ASP A 97 23.59 29.20 -11.82
C ASP A 97 23.41 30.48 -10.98
N ILE A 98 22.20 30.75 -10.49
CA ILE A 98 21.95 31.96 -9.70
C ILE A 98 22.38 31.77 -8.25
N ALA A 99 23.02 32.79 -7.67
CA ALA A 99 23.23 32.84 -6.23
C ALA A 99 21.87 32.99 -5.53
N ILE A 100 21.51 32.05 -4.65
CA ILE A 100 20.19 32.03 -3.99
C ILE A 100 20.11 32.97 -2.78
N ASP A 101 21.25 33.28 -2.14
CA ASP A 101 21.32 34.11 -0.92
C ASP A 101 20.65 35.49 -1.03
N PRO A 102 20.71 36.21 -2.18
CA PRO A 102 20.01 37.49 -2.35
C PRO A 102 18.49 37.35 -2.48
N HIS A 103 18.00 36.14 -2.76
CA HIS A 103 16.59 35.87 -3.06
C HIS A 103 15.85 35.16 -1.92
N ILE A 104 16.57 34.39 -1.10
CA ILE A 104 16.02 33.64 0.02
C ILE A 104 16.93 33.87 1.22
N SER A 105 16.47 34.66 2.18
CA SER A 105 17.26 34.90 3.39
C SER A 105 17.33 33.64 4.26
N PRO A 106 18.39 33.45 5.07
CA PRO A 106 18.49 32.27 5.96
C PRO A 106 17.31 32.11 6.92
N ALA A 107 16.67 33.21 7.34
CA ALA A 107 15.50 33.18 8.21
C ALA A 107 14.22 32.68 7.49
N GLU A 108 14.21 32.68 6.15
CA GLU A 108 13.09 32.29 5.29
C GLU A 108 13.35 30.94 4.59
N MET A 109 14.48 30.29 4.90
CA MET A 109 14.84 29.00 4.32
C MET A 109 14.02 27.87 4.96
N LEU A 110 12.88 27.55 4.35
CA LEU A 110 11.97 26.45 4.76
C LEU A 110 12.14 25.19 3.91
N HIS A 111 13.23 25.09 3.15
CA HIS A 111 13.50 23.93 2.31
C HIS A 111 13.72 22.70 3.19
N ILE A 112 12.96 21.65 2.90
CA ILE A 112 13.19 20.34 3.49
C ILE A 112 14.49 19.83 2.86
N VAL A 113 15.56 19.82 3.65
CA VAL A 113 16.84 19.23 3.30
C VAL A 113 16.89 17.80 3.80
N ASP A 114 17.54 16.91 3.05
CA ASP A 114 17.84 15.57 3.54
C ASP A 114 18.68 15.69 4.82
N SER A 115 18.26 15.00 5.87
CA SER A 115 19.05 14.89 7.08
C SER A 115 20.31 14.09 6.75
N ASP A 116 21.43 14.77 6.55
CA ASP A 116 22.71 14.08 6.54
C ASP A 116 23.04 13.59 7.97
N SER A 117 23.90 12.58 8.05
CA SER A 117 24.29 11.95 9.32
C SER A 117 25.24 12.82 10.15
N SER A 118 25.59 14.02 9.67
CA SER A 118 26.60 14.89 10.27
C SER A 118 26.00 15.96 11.18
N GLN A 119 24.69 16.20 11.10
CA GLN A 119 23.96 16.99 12.09
C GLN A 119 23.67 16.11 13.32
N THR A 120 24.56 16.18 14.32
CA THR A 120 24.35 15.63 15.68
C THR A 120 24.07 16.76 16.67
#